data_AF-A0AAW7PQU5-F1
#
_entry.id   AF-A0AAW7PQU5-F1
#
_cell.length_a   1.000
_cell.length_b   1.000
_cell.length_c   1.000
_cell.angle_alpha   90.00
_cell.angle_beta   90.00
_cell.angle_gamma   90.00
#
_symmetry.space_group_name_H-M   'P 1'
#
loop_
_entity.id
_entity.type
_entity.pdbx_description
1 polymer ?
#
loop_
_entity_poly.entity_id
_entity_poly.type
_entity_poly.pdbx_seq_one_letter_code
_entity_poly.pdbx_strand_id
1 'polypeptide(L)'
;MKIKNIILFIVILIVFTACSYSNPTHEVFVKRYANFHIGKSFVPNNFGTGNRKIYSENRYIYISEYPKGCIVGFLTNRDDKPEVVQEWIIISGKEYCKDTETFILIQ
;
A
#
# COMPACT_ATOMS: atom_id res chain seq x y z
N MET A 1 -27.46 35.54 -13.26
CA MET A 1 -26.56 34.42 -13.61
C MET A 1 -27.28 33.50 -14.58
N LYS A 2 -26.74 33.27 -15.79
CA LYS A 2 -27.38 32.41 -16.79
C LYS A 2 -27.41 30.97 -16.24
N ILE A 3 -28.53 30.26 -16.37
CA ILE A 3 -28.76 28.89 -15.89
C ILE A 3 -27.58 27.93 -16.22
N LYS A 4 -26.90 28.16 -17.35
CA LYS A 4 -25.67 27.46 -17.75
C LYS A 4 -24.54 27.50 -16.71
N ASN A 5 -24.35 28.62 -16.01
CA ASN A 5 -23.30 28.74 -14.98
C ASN A 5 -23.64 27.98 -13.69
N ILE A 6 -24.93 27.81 -13.39
CA ILE A 6 -25.41 27.06 -12.22
C ILE A 6 -25.23 25.56 -12.44
N ILE A 7 -25.54 25.07 -13.64
CA ILE A 7 -25.36 23.66 -14.01
C ILE A 7 -23.88 23.28 -13.95
N LEU A 8 -22.98 24.14 -14.44
CA LEU A 8 -21.54 23.91 -14.36
C LEU A 8 -21.05 23.76 -12.91
N PHE A 9 -21.57 24.58 -11.99
CA PHE A 9 -21.24 24.52 -10.56
C PHE A 9 -21.72 23.22 -9.90
N ILE A 10 -22.92 22.74 -10.26
CA ILE A 10 -23.49 21.50 -9.73
C ILE A 10 -22.69 20.28 -10.22
N VAL A 11 -22.28 20.24 -11.49
CA VAL A 11 -21.45 19.16 -12.02
C VAL A 11 -20.09 19.11 -11.34
N ILE A 12 -19.47 20.27 -11.10
CA ILE A 12 -18.22 20.37 -10.34
C ILE A 12 -18.39 19.82 -8.91
N LEU A 13 -19.47 20.21 -8.22
CA LEU A 13 -19.75 19.73 -6.86
C LEU A 13 -19.94 18.21 -6.78
N ILE A 14 -20.58 17.59 -7.79
CA ILE A 14 -20.77 16.13 -7.82
C ILE A 14 -19.47 15.37 -8.10
N VAL A 15 -18.54 15.94 -8.88
CA VAL A 15 -17.23 15.33 -9.15
C VAL A 15 -16.33 15.34 -7.91
N PHE A 16 -16.46 16.34 -7.03
CA PHE A 16 -15.63 16.48 -5.83
C PHE A 16 -16.16 15.80 -4.56
N THR A 17 -17.35 15.18 -4.56
CA THR A 17 -17.94 14.55 -3.37
C THR A 17 -17.51 13.09 -3.15
N ALA A 18 -16.72 12.50 -4.05
CA ALA A 18 -16.41 11.07 -4.01
C ALA A 18 -15.21 10.72 -3.09
N CYS A 19 -15.03 11.46 -1.99
CA CYS A 19 -14.06 11.13 -0.95
C CYS A 19 -14.72 10.28 0.12
N SER A 20 -14.43 8.99 0.15
CA SER A 20 -14.89 8.11 1.23
C SER A 20 -13.86 8.06 2.37
N TYR A 21 -14.33 8.34 3.59
CA TYR A 21 -13.57 8.14 4.82
C TYR A 21 -13.71 6.68 5.25
N SER A 22 -12.65 5.89 5.10
CA SER A 22 -12.63 4.50 5.57
C SER A 22 -11.98 4.40 6.94
N ASN A 23 -12.56 3.61 7.85
CA ASN A 23 -11.96 3.38 9.17
C ASN A 23 -10.61 2.64 9.03
N PRO A 24 -9.58 3.02 9.80
CA PRO A 24 -8.30 2.31 9.81
C PRO A 24 -8.48 0.86 10.25
N THR A 25 -8.28 -0.06 9.32
CA THR A 25 -8.37 -1.49 9.61
C THR A 25 -7.15 -2.22 9.05
N HIS A 26 -6.85 -3.35 9.68
CA HIS A 26 -5.81 -4.27 9.21
C HIS A 26 -6.12 -4.80 7.81
N GLU A 27 -7.40 -5.06 7.49
CA GLU A 27 -7.81 -5.55 6.16
C GLU A 27 -7.48 -4.57 5.04
N VAL A 28 -7.72 -3.28 5.25
CA VAL A 28 -7.38 -2.23 4.28
C VAL A 28 -5.87 -2.18 4.05
N PHE A 29 -5.08 -2.25 5.12
CA PHE A 29 -3.63 -2.32 5.05
C PHE A 29 -3.15 -3.54 4.23
N VAL A 30 -3.64 -4.74 4.56
CA VAL A 30 -3.29 -5.97 3.85
C VAL A 30 -3.61 -5.86 2.37
N LYS A 31 -4.81 -5.36 2.04
CA LYS A 31 -5.26 -5.26 0.65
C LYS A 31 -4.42 -4.26 -0.16
N ARG A 32 -4.09 -3.10 0.40
CA ARG A 32 -3.43 -2.00 -0.34
C ARG A 32 -1.92 -2.12 -0.39
N TYR A 33 -1.28 -2.44 0.74
CA TYR A 33 0.17 -2.45 0.82
C TYR A 33 0.73 -3.83 0.53
N ALA A 34 0.13 -4.81 1.17
CA ALA A 34 0.74 -6.11 1.35
C ALA A 34 0.47 -7.02 0.14
N ASN A 35 -0.78 -7.13 -0.29
CA ASN A 35 -1.15 -7.96 -1.43
C ASN A 35 -0.92 -7.29 -2.79
N PHE A 36 -0.87 -5.95 -2.87
CA PHE A 36 -0.70 -5.24 -4.15
C PHE A 36 0.63 -5.54 -4.85
N HIS A 37 1.65 -5.94 -4.08
CA HIS A 37 3.01 -6.17 -4.58
C HIS A 37 3.32 -7.65 -4.84
N ILE A 38 2.49 -8.58 -4.36
CA ILE A 38 2.67 -10.03 -4.60
C ILE A 38 2.63 -10.31 -6.11
N GLY A 39 3.57 -11.12 -6.59
CA GLY A 39 3.72 -11.49 -8.00
C GLY A 39 4.38 -10.42 -8.87
N LYS A 40 4.73 -9.26 -8.32
CA LYS A 40 5.45 -8.21 -9.04
C LYS A 40 6.94 -8.33 -8.81
N SER A 41 7.73 -8.01 -9.84
CA SER A 41 9.18 -7.85 -9.76
C SER A 41 9.63 -6.53 -9.14
N PHE A 42 8.66 -5.74 -8.65
CA PHE A 42 8.88 -4.42 -8.09
C PHE A 42 8.74 -4.46 -6.58
N VAL A 43 9.86 -4.25 -5.88
CA VAL A 43 9.87 -3.96 -4.45
C VAL A 43 9.76 -2.44 -4.29
N PRO A 44 8.78 -1.93 -3.52
CA PRO A 44 8.60 -0.49 -3.34
C PRO A 44 9.84 0.22 -2.80
N ASN A 45 10.07 1.47 -3.22
CA ASN A 45 11.26 2.24 -2.84
C ASN A 45 11.38 2.46 -1.32
N ASN A 46 10.25 2.55 -0.59
CA ASN A 46 10.20 2.62 0.87
C ASN A 46 10.65 1.30 1.56
N PHE A 47 10.72 0.20 0.82
CA PHE A 47 11.31 -1.05 1.27
C PHE A 47 12.78 -1.16 0.91
N GLY A 48 13.25 -0.48 -0.15
CA GLY A 48 14.66 -0.14 -0.42
C GLY A 48 15.64 -1.33 -0.56
N THR A 49 16.54 -1.29 -1.54
CA THR A 49 17.62 -2.30 -1.68
C THR A 49 18.54 -2.39 -0.46
N GLY A 50 18.67 -1.30 0.32
CA GLY A 50 19.46 -1.25 1.55
C GLY A 50 18.87 -2.05 2.73
N ASN A 51 17.58 -2.37 2.69
CA ASN A 51 16.92 -3.16 3.74
C ASN A 51 16.79 -4.64 3.38
N ARG A 52 17.40 -5.06 2.26
CA ARG A 52 17.43 -6.45 1.82
C ARG A 52 18.33 -7.28 2.75
N LYS A 53 17.77 -8.34 3.32
CA LYS A 53 18.49 -9.32 4.15
C LYS A 53 18.24 -10.73 3.64
N ILE A 54 19.14 -11.65 3.95
CA ILE A 54 18.92 -13.08 3.73
C ILE A 54 17.92 -13.54 4.79
N TYR A 55 16.78 -14.07 4.36
CA TYR A 55 15.76 -14.62 5.25
C TYR A 55 15.87 -16.14 5.37
N SER A 56 16.12 -16.79 4.24
CA SER A 56 16.36 -18.23 4.16
C SER A 56 17.29 -18.55 2.98
N GLU A 57 17.65 -19.82 2.80
CA GLU A 57 18.51 -20.27 1.70
C GLU A 57 18.05 -19.74 0.34
N ASN A 58 16.73 -19.71 0.09
CA ASN A 58 16.15 -19.36 -1.20
C ASN A 58 15.41 -18.02 -1.22
N ARG A 59 15.33 -17.30 -0.09
CA ARG A 59 14.54 -16.05 0.01
C ARG A 59 15.30 -14.87 0.59
N TYR A 60 15.15 -13.71 -0.02
CA TYR A 60 15.45 -12.43 0.61
C TYR A 60 14.23 -11.89 1.34
N ILE A 61 14.47 -11.05 2.35
CA ILE A 61 13.46 -10.21 2.98
C ILE A 61 13.84 -8.74 2.83
N TYR A 62 12.88 -7.91 2.41
CA TYR A 62 12.99 -6.46 2.42
C TYR A 62 12.16 -5.93 3.57
N ILE A 63 12.81 -5.33 4.56
CA ILE A 63 12.13 -4.88 5.79
C ILE A 63 11.83 -3.39 5.70
N SER A 64 10.64 -2.98 6.12
CA SER A 64 10.26 -1.58 6.25
C SER A 64 9.34 -1.36 7.46
N GLU A 65 9.34 -0.14 7.97
CA GLU A 65 8.37 0.32 8.96
C GLU A 65 7.29 1.11 8.24
N TYR A 66 6.09 0.54 8.15
CA TYR A 66 4.94 1.21 7.58
C TYR A 66 3.62 0.54 7.99
N PRO A 67 2.67 1.28 8.58
CA PRO A 67 2.79 2.62 9.18
C PRO A 67 3.73 2.63 10.41
N LYS A 68 3.98 3.80 11.02
CA LYS A 68 4.88 3.91 12.19
C LYS A 68 4.46 2.94 13.30
N GLY A 69 5.42 2.14 13.78
CA GLY A 69 5.21 1.07 14.75
C GLY A 69 4.87 -0.29 14.13
N CYS A 70 4.52 -0.37 12.85
CA CYS A 70 4.26 -1.62 12.13
C CYS A 70 5.48 -2.01 11.29
N ILE A 71 6.19 -3.06 11.69
CA ILE A 71 7.35 -3.57 10.94
C ILE A 71 6.89 -4.72 10.06
N VAL A 72 7.09 -4.57 8.75
CA VAL A 72 6.70 -5.53 7.73
C VAL A 72 7.88 -5.93 6.86
N GLY A 73 7.77 -7.08 6.20
CA GLY A 73 8.77 -7.57 5.28
C GLY A 73 8.18 -8.17 4.02
N PHE A 74 8.73 -7.84 2.85
CA PHE A 74 8.46 -8.56 1.60
C PHE A 74 9.47 -9.66 1.39
N LEU A 75 9.01 -10.87 1.08
CA LEU A 75 9.82 -12.02 0.75
C LEU A 75 9.94 -12.14 -0.77
N THR A 76 11.16 -12.21 -1.28
CA THR A 76 11.46 -12.44 -2.70
C THR A 76 12.29 -13.70 -2.88
N ASN A 77 12.21 -14.34 -4.04
CA ASN A 77 13.13 -15.43 -4.41
C ASN A 77 14.53 -14.86 -4.67
N ARG A 78 15.57 -15.61 -4.27
CA ARG A 78 16.96 -15.23 -4.51
C ARG A 78 17.45 -15.58 -5.92
N ASP A 79 16.91 -16.64 -6.49
CA ASP A 79 17.40 -17.24 -7.72
C ASP A 79 16.70 -16.66 -8.97
N ASP A 80 15.49 -16.13 -8.82
CA ASP A 80 14.75 -15.51 -9.91
C ASP A 80 15.25 -14.07 -10.16
N LYS A 81 15.62 -13.79 -11.40
CA LYS A 81 15.90 -12.43 -11.88
C LYS A 81 14.91 -12.04 -12.99
N PRO A 82 14.18 -10.93 -12.84
CA PRO A 82 14.18 -10.01 -11.70
C PRO A 82 13.56 -10.63 -10.44
N GLU A 83 14.00 -10.21 -9.25
CA GLU A 83 13.46 -10.71 -7.97
C GLU A 83 11.95 -10.45 -7.90
N VAL A 84 11.14 -11.49 -7.68
CA VAL A 84 9.67 -11.37 -7.59
C VAL A 84 9.22 -11.51 -6.14
N VAL A 85 8.34 -10.60 -5.69
CA VAL A 85 7.70 -10.67 -4.38
C VAL A 85 6.76 -11.87 -4.33
N GLN A 86 7.08 -12.85 -3.50
CA GLN A 86 6.27 -14.06 -3.32
C GLN A 86 5.24 -13.88 -2.21
N GLU A 87 5.66 -13.21 -1.14
CA GLU A 87 4.91 -13.15 0.11
C GLU A 87 5.29 -11.87 0.86
N TRP A 88 4.47 -11.51 1.84
CA TRP A 88 4.78 -10.49 2.81
C TRP A 88 4.45 -11.00 4.21
N ILE A 89 5.14 -10.49 5.22
CA ILE A 89 4.96 -10.86 6.62
C ILE A 89 4.94 -9.64 7.52
N ILE A 90 4.20 -9.73 8.62
CA ILE A 90 4.33 -8.79 9.75
C ILE A 90 5.41 -9.33 10.67
N ILE A 91 6.45 -8.55 10.87
CA ILE A 91 7.58 -8.89 11.74
C ILE A 91 7.25 -8.49 13.18
N SER A 92 6.71 -7.28 13.39
CA SER A 92 6.29 -6.81 14.72
C SER A 92 5.30 -5.64 14.64
N GLY A 93 4.63 -5.34 15.77
CA GLY A 93 3.75 -4.19 15.89
C GLY A 93 2.43 -4.29 15.11
N LYS A 94 1.85 -5.49 15.07
CA LYS A 94 0.60 -5.81 14.36
C LYS A 94 -0.56 -4.89 14.75
N GLU A 95 -0.61 -4.47 16.00
CA GLU A 95 -1.60 -3.54 16.55
C GLU A 95 -1.54 -2.15 15.91
N TYR A 96 -0.36 -1.77 15.40
CA TYR A 96 -0.12 -0.53 14.66
C TYR A 96 -0.29 -0.69 13.16
N CYS A 97 -0.38 -1.92 12.62
CA CYS A 97 -0.60 -2.22 11.21
C CYS A 97 -2.05 -1.93 10.78
N LYS A 98 -2.45 -0.66 10.86
CA LYS A 98 -3.74 -0.15 10.44
C LYS A 98 -3.48 1.09 9.62
N ASP A 99 -4.00 1.12 8.41
CA ASP A 99 -3.77 2.23 7.51
C ASP A 99 -4.99 3.13 7.38
N THR A 100 -4.76 4.44 7.42
CA THR A 100 -5.71 5.48 7.05
C THR A 100 -5.11 6.27 5.90
N GLU A 101 -5.53 5.99 4.67
CA GLU A 101 -5.60 7.08 3.71
C GLU A 101 -6.93 7.79 3.93
N THR A 102 -6.85 9.00 4.48
CA THR A 102 -8.00 9.83 4.85
C THR A 102 -8.86 10.27 3.65
N PHE A 103 -8.46 9.95 2.42
CA PHE A 103 -9.17 10.30 1.20
C PHE A 103 -9.01 9.20 0.15
N ILE A 104 -10.07 8.43 -0.11
CA ILE A 104 -10.18 7.61 -1.32
C ILE A 104 -10.83 8.50 -2.38
N LEU A 105 -10.10 8.93 -3.40
CA LEU A 105 -10.71 9.43 -4.63
C LEU A 105 -11.36 8.23 -5.33
N ILE A 106 -12.69 8.13 -5.25
CA ILE A 106 -13.44 7.19 -6.08
C ILE A 106 -13.52 7.83 -7.47
N GLN A 107 -12.71 7.34 -8.42
CA GLN A 107 -12.85 7.65 -9.85
C GLN A 107 -13.83 6.68 -10.52
#